data_AF-A0A2E8JY27-F1
#
_entry.id   AF-A0A2E8JY27-F1
#
_cell.length_a   1.000
_cell.length_b   1.000
_cell.length_c   1.000
_cell.angle_alpha   90.00
_cell.angle_beta   90.00
_cell.angle_gamma   90.00
#
_symmetry.space_group_name_H-M   'P 1'
#
loop_
_entity.id
_entity.type
_entity.pdbx_description
1 polymer ?
#
loop_
_entity_poly.entity_id
_entity_poly.type
_entity_poly.pdbx_seq_one_letter_code
_entity_poly.pdbx_strand_id
1 'polypeptide(L)'
;MEIGGTEPDRSTSYDAPNRGSVSTDPFYRSQTRMVHPRLNRLPLVAVMTAAVLLPFTGCDSTPDAPTDLLMEKGDHDFEWGRYEAAAEHYRHILDREPGDPLALEGYGRCMLALGRPAEAAESFSLAVARRPGDRDLLVLLAEAEFESGELDEAFDLVRTWALDNNDAVAWYKLADFARRSNDPDTARESIIRAIEIDPDGSASYYLLAAEIDMDLLQNTTSALRRLRQAYGLEPGNQEIADRIRAYGEIPGPTLVLPPGP
;
A
#
# COMPACT_ATOMS: atom_id res chain seq x y z
N MET A 1 47.33 41.23 44.18
CA MET A 1 46.81 41.59 42.86
C MET A 1 45.57 40.72 42.66
N GLU A 2 44.37 41.07 43.15
CA GLU A 2 43.68 42.39 43.02
C GLU A 2 43.75 42.82 41.56
N ILE A 3 42.69 42.83 40.76
CA ILE A 3 41.37 43.49 40.84
C ILE A 3 40.62 43.02 39.57
N GLY A 4 39.31 42.99 39.37
CA GLY A 4 38.07 43.43 40.01
C GLY A 4 36.96 42.86 39.09
N GLY A 5 35.69 42.77 39.42
CA GLY A 5 34.90 43.50 40.39
C GLY A 5 33.47 43.54 39.84
N THR A 6 32.51 43.33 40.74
CA THR A 6 31.20 44.00 40.83
C THR A 6 30.16 43.76 39.71
N GLU A 7 28.87 43.60 39.95
CA GLU A 7 27.96 43.43 41.10
C GLU A 7 26.54 43.29 40.47
N PRO A 8 25.55 42.64 41.11
CA PRO A 8 24.23 42.39 40.53
C PRO A 8 23.28 43.58 40.77
N ASP A 9 22.11 43.57 40.12
CA ASP A 9 20.77 43.88 40.68
C ASP A 9 19.81 44.27 39.53
N ARG A 10 18.60 43.69 39.56
CA ARG A 10 17.34 44.43 39.39
C ARG A 10 16.15 43.51 39.62
N SER A 11 15.67 43.63 40.84
CA SER A 11 14.28 43.47 41.27
C SER A 11 13.31 44.44 40.56
N THR A 12 12.01 44.29 40.85
CA THR A 12 10.81 45.08 40.42
C THR A 12 10.11 44.54 39.17
N SER A 13 8.79 44.44 39.05
CA SER A 13 7.64 44.81 39.88
C SER A 13 6.44 43.97 39.43
N TYR A 14 5.69 43.40 40.36
CA TYR A 14 4.36 42.82 40.15
C TYR A 14 3.33 43.89 40.55
N ASP A 15 2.55 44.38 39.59
CA ASP A 15 1.38 45.23 39.84
C ASP A 15 0.19 44.76 38.97
N ALA A 16 -0.89 44.38 39.65
CA ALA A 16 -2.28 44.41 39.14
C ALA A 16 -2.96 45.67 39.74
N PRO A 17 -4.28 45.98 39.61
CA PRO A 17 -5.40 45.45 38.80
C PRO A 17 -6.30 46.56 38.16
N ASN A 18 -7.30 46.21 37.32
CA ASN A 18 -8.64 46.86 37.24
C ASN A 18 -9.52 46.14 36.18
N ARG A 19 -10.59 45.39 36.48
CA ARG A 19 -12.00 45.76 36.81
C ARG A 19 -12.68 46.77 35.88
N GLY A 20 -13.75 46.31 35.21
CA GLY A 20 -14.80 47.14 34.59
C GLY A 20 -15.94 46.33 33.95
N SER A 21 -17.07 46.18 34.70
CA SER A 21 -18.51 46.08 34.30
C SER A 21 -18.92 45.28 33.04
N VAL A 22 -19.77 44.24 33.07
CA VAL A 22 -21.21 44.12 33.44
C VAL A 22 -22.20 44.95 32.58
N SER A 23 -23.01 44.27 31.75
CA SER A 23 -24.48 44.43 31.52
C SER A 23 -24.85 43.72 30.19
N THR A 24 -25.69 42.66 30.13
CA THR A 24 -27.16 42.50 30.26
C THR A 24 -28.02 43.25 29.23
N ASP A 25 -28.54 42.50 28.24
CA ASP A 25 -29.92 42.45 27.69
C ASP A 25 -30.61 43.75 27.16
N PRO A 26 -31.82 43.73 26.56
CA PRO A 26 -32.40 42.89 25.49
C PRO A 26 -33.30 43.71 24.49
N PHE A 27 -34.03 43.03 23.59
CA PHE A 27 -35.33 43.41 22.97
C PHE A 27 -35.54 44.78 22.27
N TYR A 28 -35.92 44.75 20.97
CA TYR A 28 -36.98 45.60 20.36
C TYR A 28 -37.56 44.87 19.12
N ARG A 29 -38.76 44.24 19.18
CA ARG A 29 -40.08 44.72 18.68
C ARG A 29 -39.99 45.42 17.31
N SER A 30 -40.80 45.13 16.29
CA SER A 30 -42.22 44.75 16.20
C SER A 30 -42.54 44.50 14.72
N GLN A 31 -43.53 43.69 14.34
CA GLN A 31 -44.87 44.18 14.03
C GLN A 31 -45.91 43.05 13.98
N THR A 32 -47.14 43.46 14.23
CA THR A 32 -48.31 42.74 14.70
C THR A 32 -49.31 42.34 13.61
N ARG A 33 -50.03 41.24 13.91
CA ARG A 33 -51.47 40.97 13.68
C ARG A 33 -51.98 40.84 12.23
N MET A 34 -52.61 39.71 11.93
CA MET A 34 -54.08 39.60 11.97
C MET A 34 -54.55 38.13 11.90
N VAL A 35 -55.60 37.85 12.66
CA VAL A 35 -56.35 36.60 12.72
C VAL A 35 -57.73 36.87 12.11
N HIS A 36 -58.27 35.97 11.27
CA HIS A 36 -59.53 35.26 11.52
C HIS A 36 -59.99 34.39 10.32
N PRO A 37 -60.81 33.34 10.58
CA PRO A 37 -60.94 32.14 9.77
C PRO A 37 -62.24 32.13 8.94
N ARG A 38 -62.37 31.22 7.97
CA ARG A 38 -63.68 30.69 7.54
C ARG A 38 -63.63 29.22 7.14
N LEU A 39 -64.54 28.48 7.77
CA LEU A 39 -64.94 27.12 7.48
C LEU A 39 -65.40 26.97 6.03
N ASN A 40 -65.13 25.82 5.40
CA ASN A 40 -66.12 25.25 4.50
C ASN A 40 -66.17 23.72 4.61
N ARG A 41 -67.40 23.21 4.49
CA ARG A 41 -67.88 21.88 4.88
C ARG A 41 -67.83 20.90 3.68
N LEU A 42 -67.59 19.63 4.01
CA LEU A 42 -67.67 18.36 3.23
C LEU A 42 -69.00 18.18 2.43
N PRO A 43 -69.08 17.34 1.36
CA PRO A 43 -69.18 15.87 1.52
C PRO A 43 -68.54 14.96 0.45
N LEU A 44 -68.01 13.84 0.93
CA LEU A 44 -68.27 12.44 0.54
C LEU A 44 -68.64 12.14 -0.94
N VAL A 45 -67.69 11.60 -1.72
CA VAL A 45 -68.00 10.57 -2.73
C VAL A 45 -66.95 9.46 -2.60
N ALA A 46 -67.40 8.33 -2.07
CA ALA A 46 -66.69 7.07 -2.09
C ALA A 46 -66.68 6.51 -3.51
N VAL A 47 -65.50 6.30 -4.07
CA VAL A 47 -65.31 5.34 -5.17
C VAL A 47 -64.18 4.42 -4.74
N MET A 48 -64.57 3.27 -4.18
CA MET A 48 -63.71 2.12 -4.03
C MET A 48 -63.40 1.57 -5.42
N THR A 49 -62.18 1.77 -5.90
CA THR A 49 -61.57 0.85 -6.87
C THR A 49 -60.54 0.01 -6.14
N ALA A 50 -60.75 -1.30 -6.19
CA ALA A 50 -59.95 -2.30 -5.53
C ALA A 50 -58.48 -2.20 -5.96
N ALA A 51 -57.62 -1.83 -5.03
CA ALA A 51 -56.19 -2.10 -5.13
C ALA A 51 -56.02 -3.61 -5.01
N VAL A 52 -55.94 -4.29 -6.15
CA VAL A 52 -55.43 -5.66 -6.22
C VAL A 52 -53.96 -5.59 -5.82
N LEU A 53 -53.70 -5.85 -4.54
CA LEU A 53 -52.37 -6.16 -4.03
C LEU A 53 -51.96 -7.50 -4.62
N LEU A 54 -51.34 -7.47 -5.81
CA LEU A 54 -50.51 -8.58 -6.25
C LEU A 54 -49.36 -8.68 -5.25
N PRO A 55 -49.13 -9.83 -4.59
CA PRO A 55 -47.89 -10.04 -3.88
C PRO A 55 -46.81 -10.06 -4.96
N PHE A 56 -45.95 -9.04 -4.98
CA PHE A 56 -44.65 -9.13 -5.63
C PHE A 56 -43.85 -10.17 -4.85
N THR A 57 -44.06 -11.45 -5.16
CA THR A 57 -43.04 -12.47 -4.93
C THR A 57 -41.96 -12.26 -5.99
N GLY A 58 -41.16 -11.21 -5.79
CA GLY A 58 -39.87 -11.07 -6.45
C GLY A 58 -38.91 -12.07 -5.82
N CYS A 59 -39.03 -13.34 -6.21
CA CYS A 59 -37.88 -14.23 -6.16
C CYS A 59 -37.09 -13.96 -7.44
N ASP A 60 -36.30 -12.89 -7.42
CA ASP A 60 -35.23 -12.71 -8.40
C ASP A 60 -34.05 -13.58 -7.96
N SER A 61 -34.27 -14.90 -7.95
CA SER A 61 -33.18 -15.86 -7.80
C SER A 61 -32.70 -16.17 -9.21
N THR A 62 -32.03 -15.21 -9.84
CA THR A 62 -31.06 -15.58 -10.87
C THR A 62 -30.11 -16.58 -10.20
N PRO A 63 -29.84 -17.74 -10.82
CA PRO A 63 -28.87 -18.66 -10.26
C PRO A 63 -27.57 -17.89 -10.07
N ASP A 64 -27.14 -17.83 -8.82
CA ASP A 64 -25.82 -17.34 -8.45
C ASP A 64 -24.80 -17.96 -9.41
N ALA A 65 -24.09 -17.12 -10.17
CA ALA A 65 -23.10 -17.59 -11.14
C ALA A 65 -22.11 -18.53 -10.41
N PRO A 66 -21.74 -19.69 -10.97
CA PRO A 66 -20.80 -20.60 -10.32
C PRO A 66 -19.52 -19.89 -9.89
N THR A 67 -18.95 -20.27 -8.74
CA THR A 67 -17.72 -19.66 -8.19
C THR A 67 -16.59 -19.66 -9.22
N ASP A 68 -16.41 -20.75 -9.97
CA ASP A 68 -15.39 -20.86 -11.03
C ASP A 68 -15.57 -19.80 -12.13
N LEU A 69 -16.80 -19.52 -12.54
CA LEU A 69 -17.10 -18.50 -13.55
C LEU A 69 -16.86 -17.09 -13.02
N LEU A 70 -17.11 -16.85 -11.72
CA LEU A 70 -16.77 -15.59 -11.07
C LEU A 70 -15.26 -15.40 -10.98
N MET A 71 -14.51 -16.47 -10.69
CA MET A 71 -13.06 -16.45 -10.65
C MET A 71 -12.49 -16.09 -12.03
N GLU A 72 -12.91 -16.80 -13.07
CA GLU A 72 -12.45 -16.55 -14.46
C GLU A 72 -12.73 -15.10 -14.90
N LYS A 73 -13.92 -14.56 -14.57
CA LYS A 73 -14.25 -13.16 -14.87
C LYS A 73 -13.39 -12.18 -14.07
N GLY A 74 -13.16 -12.47 -12.79
CA GLY A 74 -12.30 -11.67 -11.92
C GLY A 74 -10.87 -11.60 -12.46
N ASP A 75 -10.30 -12.75 -12.80
CA ASP A 75 -8.96 -12.86 -13.38
C ASP A 75 -8.88 -12.09 -14.70
N HIS A 76 -9.89 -12.24 -15.55
CA HIS A 76 -9.94 -11.59 -16.85
C HIS A 76 -10.04 -10.06 -16.75
N ASP A 77 -10.94 -9.55 -15.92
CA ASP A 77 -11.06 -8.11 -15.70
C ASP A 77 -9.81 -7.53 -15.02
N PHE A 78 -9.13 -8.30 -14.16
CA PHE A 78 -7.85 -7.92 -13.57
C PHE A 78 -6.76 -7.77 -14.64
N GLU A 79 -6.61 -8.76 -15.53
CA GLU A 79 -5.66 -8.71 -16.65
C GLU A 79 -5.91 -7.52 -17.58
N TRP A 80 -7.17 -7.11 -17.73
CA TRP A 80 -7.56 -5.94 -18.52
C TRP A 80 -7.48 -4.60 -17.77
N GLY A 81 -7.00 -4.61 -16.52
CA GLY A 81 -6.83 -3.42 -15.70
C GLY A 81 -8.15 -2.83 -15.17
N ARG A 82 -9.25 -3.59 -15.23
CA ARG A 82 -10.56 -3.21 -14.69
C ARG A 82 -10.67 -3.66 -13.24
N TYR A 83 -9.81 -3.11 -12.39
CA TYR A 83 -9.61 -3.60 -11.03
C TYR A 83 -10.86 -3.48 -10.16
N GLU A 84 -11.71 -2.47 -10.35
CA GLU A 84 -12.98 -2.36 -9.64
C GLU A 84 -13.94 -3.50 -10.00
N ALA A 85 -14.08 -3.84 -11.29
CA ALA A 85 -14.95 -4.93 -11.74
C ALA A 85 -14.42 -6.29 -11.28
N ALA A 86 -13.10 -6.49 -11.37
CA ALA A 86 -12.44 -7.68 -10.85
C ALA A 86 -12.69 -7.85 -9.34
N ALA A 87 -12.52 -6.77 -8.55
CA ALA A 87 -12.79 -6.78 -7.13
C ALA A 87 -14.24 -7.13 -6.79
N GLU A 88 -15.22 -6.69 -7.60
CA GLU A 88 -16.62 -7.08 -7.42
C GLU A 88 -16.82 -8.58 -7.63
N HIS A 89 -16.19 -9.17 -8.65
CA HIS A 89 -16.25 -10.61 -8.89
C HIS A 89 -15.64 -11.42 -7.74
N TYR A 90 -14.46 -11.05 -7.26
CA TYR A 90 -13.85 -11.72 -6.10
C TYR A 90 -14.67 -11.53 -4.82
N ARG A 91 -15.23 -10.33 -4.59
CA ARG A 91 -16.09 -10.07 -3.44
C ARG A 91 -17.34 -10.96 -3.44
N HIS A 92 -17.95 -11.19 -4.60
CA HIS A 92 -19.08 -12.13 -4.71
C HIS A 92 -18.70 -13.57 -4.34
N ILE A 93 -17.46 -13.98 -4.61
CA ILE A 93 -16.94 -15.27 -4.14
C ILE A 93 -16.79 -15.24 -2.62
N LEU A 94 -16.17 -14.18 -2.08
CA LEU A 94 -15.92 -14.03 -0.64
C LEU A 94 -17.21 -13.89 0.19
N ASP A 95 -18.29 -13.34 -0.37
CA ASP A 95 -19.61 -13.30 0.27
C ASP A 95 -20.18 -14.71 0.51
N ARG A 96 -19.79 -15.68 -0.34
CA ARG A 96 -20.22 -17.10 -0.25
C ARG A 96 -19.22 -17.95 0.51
N GLU A 97 -17.94 -17.70 0.27
CA GLU A 97 -16.80 -18.44 0.76
C GLU A 97 -15.75 -17.47 1.33
N PRO A 98 -15.94 -16.94 2.55
CA PRO A 98 -15.09 -15.87 3.10
C PRO A 98 -13.60 -16.24 3.30
N GLY A 99 -13.26 -17.51 3.14
CA GLY A 99 -11.92 -18.03 3.32
C GLY A 99 -11.29 -18.59 2.04
N ASP A 100 -11.90 -18.37 0.88
CA ASP A 100 -11.32 -18.83 -0.39
C ASP A 100 -9.98 -18.10 -0.64
N PRO A 101 -8.85 -18.82 -0.65
CA PRO A 101 -7.53 -18.20 -0.68
C PRO A 101 -7.15 -17.61 -2.04
N LEU A 102 -7.84 -18.00 -3.12
CA LEU A 102 -7.61 -17.45 -4.46
C LEU A 102 -8.38 -16.14 -4.64
N ALA A 103 -9.63 -16.10 -4.20
CA ALA A 103 -10.43 -14.88 -4.20
C ALA A 103 -9.88 -13.82 -3.24
N LEU A 104 -9.37 -14.22 -2.07
CA LEU A 104 -8.66 -13.30 -1.16
C LEU A 104 -7.41 -12.71 -1.81
N GLU A 105 -6.62 -13.52 -2.52
CA GLU A 105 -5.45 -13.05 -3.27
C GLU A 105 -5.85 -12.10 -4.40
N GLY A 106 -6.80 -12.50 -5.24
CA GLY A 106 -7.29 -11.70 -6.36
C GLY A 106 -7.87 -10.36 -5.91
N TYR A 107 -8.68 -10.38 -4.84
CA TYR A 107 -9.21 -9.15 -4.23
C TYR A 107 -8.11 -8.25 -3.67
N GLY A 108 -7.15 -8.81 -2.93
CA GLY A 108 -6.01 -8.05 -2.40
C GLY A 108 -5.17 -7.40 -3.51
N ARG A 109 -4.90 -8.13 -4.60
CA ARG A 109 -4.20 -7.60 -5.78
C ARG A 109 -4.96 -6.44 -6.43
N CYS A 110 -6.29 -6.54 -6.53
CA CYS A 110 -7.12 -5.43 -7.00
C CYS A 110 -6.98 -4.22 -6.09
N MET A 111 -6.98 -4.42 -4.77
CA MET A 111 -6.87 -3.31 -3.81
C MET A 111 -5.51 -2.61 -3.88
N LEU A 112 -4.41 -3.33 -4.07
CA LEU A 112 -3.11 -2.71 -4.39
C LEU A 112 -3.18 -1.86 -5.65
N ALA A 113 -3.70 -2.42 -6.74
CA ALA A 113 -3.80 -1.72 -8.02
C ALA A 113 -4.69 -0.46 -7.96
N LEU A 114 -5.66 -0.44 -7.04
CA LEU A 114 -6.55 0.69 -6.77
C LEU A 114 -5.96 1.70 -5.75
N GLY A 115 -4.74 1.48 -5.25
CA GLY A 115 -4.12 2.36 -4.26
C GLY A 115 -4.74 2.25 -2.87
N ARG A 116 -5.27 1.07 -2.52
CA ARG A 116 -5.90 0.74 -1.22
C ARG A 116 -5.08 -0.32 -0.47
N PRO A 117 -3.81 -0.05 -0.13
CA PRO A 117 -2.88 -1.06 0.38
C PRO A 117 -3.28 -1.65 1.74
N ALA A 118 -3.90 -0.88 2.63
CA ALA A 118 -4.37 -1.40 3.92
C ALA A 118 -5.43 -2.51 3.77
N GLU A 119 -6.38 -2.35 2.84
CA GLU A 119 -7.41 -3.39 2.59
C GLU A 119 -6.82 -4.60 1.84
N ALA A 120 -5.78 -4.36 1.02
CA ALA A 120 -5.00 -5.44 0.43
C ALA A 120 -4.28 -6.27 1.50
N ALA A 121 -3.64 -5.61 2.48
CA ALA A 121 -2.95 -6.26 3.58
C ALA A 121 -3.90 -7.13 4.41
N GLU A 122 -5.10 -6.63 4.75
CA GLU A 122 -6.13 -7.43 5.42
C GLU A 122 -6.49 -8.71 4.63
N SER A 123 -6.69 -8.55 3.32
CA SER A 123 -7.05 -9.67 2.42
C SER A 123 -5.92 -10.70 2.28
N PHE A 124 -4.69 -10.23 2.10
CA PHE A 124 -3.51 -11.10 2.01
C PHE A 124 -3.19 -11.77 3.34
N SER A 125 -3.39 -11.11 4.47
CA SER A 125 -3.21 -11.70 5.80
C SER A 125 -4.14 -12.91 5.99
N LEU A 126 -5.41 -12.78 5.58
CA LEU A 126 -6.35 -13.89 5.55
C LEU A 126 -5.90 -15.00 4.58
N ALA A 127 -5.39 -14.65 3.40
CA ALA A 127 -4.89 -15.62 2.42
C ALA A 127 -3.67 -16.41 2.94
N VAL A 128 -2.70 -15.72 3.56
CA VAL A 128 -1.52 -16.32 4.19
C VAL A 128 -1.94 -17.26 5.32
N ALA A 129 -2.94 -16.90 6.12
CA ALA A 129 -3.47 -17.80 7.15
C ALA A 129 -4.04 -19.12 6.58
N ARG A 130 -4.47 -19.14 5.32
CA ARG A 130 -4.92 -20.35 4.60
C ARG A 130 -3.77 -21.10 3.92
N ARG A 131 -2.74 -20.37 3.49
CA ARG A 131 -1.55 -20.90 2.79
C ARG A 131 -0.26 -20.40 3.45
N PRO A 132 0.08 -20.84 4.68
CA PRO A 132 1.20 -20.26 5.45
C PRO A 132 2.60 -20.58 4.90
N GLY A 133 2.71 -21.49 3.92
CA GLY A 133 3.96 -21.83 3.23
C GLY A 133 4.08 -21.22 1.83
N ASP A 134 3.16 -20.33 1.46
CA ASP A 134 3.16 -19.68 0.15
C ASP A 134 3.96 -18.38 0.21
N ARG A 135 5.20 -18.44 -0.27
CA ARG A 135 6.10 -17.28 -0.33
C ARG A 135 5.49 -16.12 -1.09
N ASP A 136 4.82 -16.39 -2.21
CA ASP A 136 4.37 -15.34 -3.11
C ASP A 136 3.25 -14.53 -2.44
N LEU A 137 2.36 -15.20 -1.68
CA LEU A 137 1.40 -14.53 -0.81
C LEU A 137 2.05 -13.72 0.32
N LEU A 138 3.09 -14.26 0.96
CA LEU A 138 3.81 -13.54 2.01
C LEU A 138 4.46 -12.27 1.47
N VAL A 139 5.04 -12.33 0.27
CA VAL A 139 5.61 -11.17 -0.43
C VAL A 139 4.53 -10.15 -0.81
N LEU A 140 3.34 -10.60 -1.23
CA LEU A 140 2.21 -9.70 -1.51
C LEU A 140 1.69 -9.01 -0.25
N LEU A 141 1.58 -9.73 0.87
CA LEU A 141 1.25 -9.14 2.17
C LEU A 141 2.29 -8.09 2.56
N ALA A 142 3.58 -8.44 2.47
CA ALA A 142 4.64 -7.51 2.84
C ALA A 142 4.68 -6.26 1.95
N GLU A 143 4.38 -6.38 0.64
CA GLU A 143 4.24 -5.21 -0.25
C GLU A 143 3.07 -4.33 0.19
N ALA A 144 1.93 -4.93 0.53
CA ALA A 144 0.76 -4.19 1.00
C ALA A 144 1.01 -3.46 2.32
N GLU A 145 1.70 -4.09 3.28
CA GLU A 145 2.12 -3.45 4.53
C GLU A 145 3.16 -2.32 4.27
N PHE A 146 4.08 -2.53 3.34
CA PHE A 146 5.05 -1.51 2.95
C PHE A 146 4.36 -0.27 2.34
N GLU A 147 3.40 -0.49 1.44
CA GLU A 147 2.65 0.59 0.79
C GLU A 147 1.62 1.26 1.73
N SER A 148 1.11 0.55 2.73
CA SER A 148 0.21 1.11 3.76
C SER A 148 0.96 1.99 4.76
N GLY A 149 2.29 1.84 4.86
CA GLY A 149 3.17 2.58 5.76
C GLY A 149 3.58 1.80 7.01
N GLU A 150 3.12 0.56 7.17
CA GLU A 150 3.48 -0.37 8.25
C GLU A 150 4.82 -1.05 7.90
N LEU A 151 5.88 -0.23 7.88
CA LEU A 151 7.21 -0.62 7.41
C LEU A 151 7.86 -1.69 8.30
N ASP A 152 7.68 -1.60 9.62
CA ASP A 152 8.31 -2.54 10.56
C ASP A 152 7.77 -3.95 10.34
N GLU A 153 6.44 -4.08 10.19
CA GLU A 153 5.73 -5.33 9.89
C GLU A 153 6.17 -5.92 8.54
N ALA A 154 6.27 -5.10 7.50
CA ALA A 154 6.74 -5.53 6.18
C ALA A 154 8.17 -6.10 6.22
N PHE A 155 9.08 -5.41 6.91
CA PHE A 155 10.47 -5.84 7.04
C PHE A 155 10.59 -7.12 7.87
N ASP A 156 9.90 -7.18 9.00
CA ASP A 156 9.92 -8.36 9.88
C ASP A 156 9.37 -9.61 9.19
N LEU A 157 8.29 -9.46 8.44
CA LEU A 157 7.66 -10.55 7.71
C LEU A 157 8.62 -11.16 6.68
N VAL A 158 9.22 -10.33 5.82
CA VAL A 158 10.14 -10.80 4.77
C VAL A 158 11.45 -11.31 5.36
N ARG A 159 12.01 -10.62 6.36
CA ARG A 159 13.26 -11.02 7.01
C ARG A 159 13.14 -12.38 7.70
N THR A 160 12.04 -12.61 8.41
CA THR A 160 11.79 -13.88 9.10
C THR A 160 11.70 -15.02 8.09
N TRP A 161 10.92 -14.83 7.02
CA TRP A 161 10.83 -15.83 5.95
C TRP A 161 12.18 -16.11 5.29
N ALA A 162 12.96 -15.07 4.98
CA ALA A 162 14.25 -15.17 4.34
C ALA A 162 15.27 -15.96 5.17
N LEU A 163 15.26 -15.77 6.49
CA LEU A 163 16.10 -16.50 7.44
C LEU A 163 15.67 -17.96 7.58
N ASP A 164 14.38 -18.22 7.79
CA ASP A 164 13.87 -19.56 8.07
C ASP A 164 13.97 -20.49 6.86
N ASN A 165 13.81 -19.95 5.65
CA ASN A 165 13.79 -20.72 4.41
C ASN A 165 15.09 -20.63 3.61
N ASN A 166 16.06 -19.81 4.04
CA ASN A 166 17.27 -19.50 3.28
C ASN A 166 16.93 -19.09 1.83
N ASP A 167 16.01 -18.13 1.69
CA ASP A 167 15.36 -17.77 0.43
C ASP A 167 15.96 -16.50 -0.18
N ALA A 168 16.68 -16.65 -1.30
CA ALA A 168 17.29 -15.54 -2.03
C ALA A 168 16.28 -14.50 -2.54
N VAL A 169 15.08 -14.92 -2.93
CA VAL A 169 14.03 -14.02 -3.44
C VAL A 169 13.49 -13.14 -2.32
N ALA A 170 13.33 -13.70 -1.12
CA ALA A 170 12.92 -12.92 0.04
C ALA A 170 14.00 -11.93 0.49
N TRP A 171 15.29 -12.33 0.49
CA TRP A 171 16.39 -11.38 0.72
C TRP A 171 16.45 -10.25 -0.32
N TYR A 172 16.20 -10.57 -1.58
CA TYR A 172 16.06 -9.57 -2.64
C TYR A 172 14.90 -8.61 -2.37
N LYS A 173 13.74 -9.13 -1.93
CA LYS A 173 12.58 -8.30 -1.60
C LYS A 173 12.87 -7.35 -0.43
N LEU A 174 13.54 -7.85 0.61
CA LEU A 174 13.96 -7.03 1.76
C LEU A 174 14.94 -5.93 1.32
N ALA A 175 15.85 -6.23 0.39
CA ALA A 175 16.76 -5.24 -0.17
C ALA A 175 16.03 -4.12 -0.94
N ASP A 176 14.99 -4.45 -1.72
CA ASP A 176 14.19 -3.46 -2.43
C ASP A 176 13.41 -2.56 -1.46
N PHE A 177 12.80 -3.13 -0.41
CA PHE A 177 12.14 -2.35 0.65
C PHE A 177 13.12 -1.41 1.34
N ALA A 178 14.28 -1.91 1.75
CA ALA A 178 15.31 -1.08 2.37
C ALA A 178 15.80 0.03 1.45
N ARG A 179 15.98 -0.24 0.15
CA ARG A 179 16.36 0.78 -0.83
C ARG A 179 15.29 1.87 -0.96
N ARG A 180 14.02 1.49 -1.08
CA ARG A 180 12.88 2.41 -1.17
C ARG A 180 12.70 3.25 0.10
N SER A 181 13.02 2.69 1.26
CA SER A 181 13.03 3.40 2.55
C SER A 181 14.31 4.19 2.83
N ASN A 182 15.26 4.23 1.88
CA ASN A 182 16.55 4.90 2.04
C ASN A 182 17.36 4.40 3.25
N ASP A 183 17.33 3.09 3.49
CA ASP A 183 18.16 2.37 4.47
C ASP A 183 19.31 1.63 3.74
N PRO A 184 20.47 2.28 3.56
CA PRO A 184 21.60 1.72 2.82
C PRO A 184 22.20 0.48 3.47
N ASP A 185 22.18 0.39 4.79
CA ASP A 185 22.85 -0.69 5.52
C ASP A 185 22.07 -1.99 5.33
N THR A 186 20.75 -1.97 5.59
CA THR A 186 19.88 -3.14 5.39
C THR A 186 19.79 -3.51 3.91
N ALA A 187 19.73 -2.52 3.00
CA ALA A 187 19.66 -2.79 1.56
C ALA A 187 20.89 -3.55 1.07
N ARG A 188 22.08 -3.08 1.48
CA ARG A 188 23.35 -3.69 1.08
C ARG A 188 23.53 -5.08 1.70
N GLU A 189 23.22 -5.26 2.97
CA GLU A 189 23.30 -6.57 3.62
C GLU A 189 22.38 -7.57 2.91
N SER A 190 21.12 -7.20 2.71
CA SER A 190 20.09 -8.09 2.16
C SER A 190 20.40 -8.51 0.73
N ILE A 191 20.85 -7.58 -0.13
CA ILE A 191 21.17 -7.93 -1.53
C ILE A 191 22.40 -8.82 -1.63
N ILE A 192 23.38 -8.64 -0.74
CA ILE A 192 24.55 -9.53 -0.68
C ILE A 192 24.12 -10.94 -0.26
N ARG A 193 23.23 -11.08 0.74
CA ARG A 193 22.68 -12.39 1.13
C ARG A 193 21.96 -13.09 -0.01
N ALA A 194 21.14 -12.36 -0.77
CA ALA A 194 20.48 -12.92 -1.95
C ALA A 194 21.49 -13.50 -2.96
N ILE A 195 22.55 -12.73 -3.27
CA ILE A 195 23.63 -13.15 -4.19
C ILE A 195 24.45 -14.32 -3.61
N GLU A 196 24.67 -14.37 -2.30
CA GLU A 196 25.40 -15.48 -1.66
C GLU A 196 24.61 -16.81 -1.72
N ILE A 197 23.30 -16.74 -1.55
CA ILE A 197 22.42 -17.91 -1.58
C ILE A 197 22.25 -18.43 -3.00
N ASP A 198 22.01 -17.53 -3.95
CA ASP A 198 21.82 -17.88 -5.35
C ASP A 198 22.56 -16.93 -6.30
N PRO A 199 23.88 -17.15 -6.50
CA PRO A 199 24.72 -16.28 -7.34
C PRO A 199 24.27 -16.27 -8.81
N ASP A 200 23.72 -17.37 -9.30
CA ASP A 200 23.39 -17.60 -10.71
C ASP A 200 21.89 -17.41 -11.01
N GLY A 201 21.08 -17.17 -9.97
CA GLY A 201 19.62 -17.23 -10.04
C GLY A 201 18.97 -16.16 -10.90
N SER A 202 19.36 -14.90 -10.72
CA SER A 202 18.75 -13.78 -11.44
C SER A 202 19.71 -12.61 -11.64
N ALA A 203 19.73 -12.06 -12.85
CA ALA A 203 20.42 -10.80 -13.13
C ALA A 203 19.88 -9.64 -12.29
N SER A 204 18.61 -9.69 -11.87
CA SER A 204 17.97 -8.67 -11.04
C SER A 204 18.67 -8.47 -9.69
N TYR A 205 19.29 -9.50 -9.12
CA TYR A 205 20.07 -9.37 -7.88
C TYR A 205 21.25 -8.41 -8.06
N TYR A 206 21.94 -8.51 -9.19
CA TYR A 206 23.06 -7.63 -9.51
C TYR A 206 22.61 -6.26 -9.99
N LEU A 207 21.47 -6.15 -10.66
CA LEU A 207 20.92 -4.85 -11.08
C LEU A 207 20.51 -4.02 -9.86
N LEU A 208 19.81 -4.63 -8.90
CA LEU A 208 19.46 -3.96 -7.64
C LEU A 208 20.71 -3.64 -6.81
N ALA A 209 21.70 -4.55 -6.76
CA ALA A 209 22.97 -4.25 -6.09
C ALA A 209 23.70 -3.06 -6.74
N ALA A 210 23.65 -2.94 -8.07
CA ALA A 210 24.23 -1.80 -8.78
C ALA A 210 23.49 -0.48 -8.48
N GLU A 211 22.16 -0.53 -8.34
CA GLU A 211 21.34 0.63 -7.95
C GLU A 211 21.66 1.06 -6.52
N ILE A 212 21.72 0.13 -5.57
CA ILE A 212 22.11 0.41 -4.18
C ILE A 212 23.52 1.01 -4.13
N ASP A 213 24.48 0.41 -4.83
CA ASP A 213 25.86 0.90 -4.89
C ASP A 213 25.94 2.32 -5.49
N MET A 214 25.12 2.64 -6.49
CA MET A 214 25.15 3.95 -7.15
C MET A 214 24.36 5.00 -6.36
N ASP A 215 23.10 4.73 -6.05
CA ASP A 215 22.15 5.72 -5.51
C ASP A 215 22.43 5.99 -4.03
N LEU A 216 22.63 4.94 -3.24
CA LEU A 216 22.74 5.07 -1.78
C LEU A 216 24.18 5.19 -1.30
N LEU A 217 25.11 4.47 -1.95
CA LEU A 217 26.51 4.39 -1.51
C LEU A 217 27.46 5.26 -2.34
N GLN A 218 26.99 5.81 -3.48
CA GLN A 218 27.79 6.63 -4.40
C GLN A 218 29.10 5.93 -4.83
N ASN A 219 29.06 4.60 -4.93
CA ASN A 219 30.18 3.74 -5.29
C ASN A 219 30.06 3.25 -6.74
N THR A 220 30.45 4.12 -7.66
CA THR A 220 30.44 3.88 -9.12
C THR A 220 31.24 2.63 -9.53
N THR A 221 32.35 2.34 -8.83
CA THR A 221 33.20 1.18 -9.14
C THR A 221 32.50 -0.14 -8.81
N SER A 222 31.87 -0.22 -7.63
CA SER A 222 31.10 -1.41 -7.25
C SER A 222 29.87 -1.56 -8.15
N ALA A 223 29.15 -0.47 -8.44
CA ALA A 223 28.01 -0.50 -9.34
C ALA A 223 28.37 -1.06 -10.73
N LEU A 224 29.46 -0.58 -11.36
CA LEU A 224 29.91 -1.10 -12.65
C LEU A 224 30.31 -2.58 -12.57
N ARG A 225 30.94 -3.01 -11.47
CA ARG A 225 31.24 -4.43 -11.24
C ARG A 225 29.96 -5.26 -11.23
N ARG A 226 28.93 -4.82 -10.50
CA ARG A 226 27.62 -5.50 -10.42
C ARG A 226 26.94 -5.57 -11.79
N LEU A 227 26.92 -4.48 -12.56
CA LEU A 227 26.38 -4.47 -13.92
C LEU A 227 27.09 -5.48 -14.84
N ARG A 228 28.40 -5.63 -14.72
CA ARG A 228 29.19 -6.60 -15.49
C ARG A 228 28.87 -8.05 -15.10
N GLN A 229 28.52 -8.31 -13.84
CA GLN A 229 28.04 -9.62 -13.39
C GLN A 229 26.63 -9.90 -13.94
N ALA A 230 25.72 -8.91 -13.86
CA ALA A 230 24.38 -8.99 -14.46
C ALA A 230 24.45 -9.30 -15.97
N TYR A 231 25.36 -8.62 -16.68
CA TYR A 231 25.59 -8.83 -18.10
C TYR A 231 26.16 -10.22 -18.42
N GLY A 232 26.88 -10.83 -17.48
CA GLY A 232 27.33 -12.22 -17.60
C GLY A 232 26.19 -13.22 -17.61
N LEU A 233 25.16 -12.98 -16.79
CA LEU A 233 23.96 -13.81 -16.72
C LEU A 233 23.03 -13.56 -17.91
N GLU A 234 22.87 -12.30 -18.31
CA GLU A 234 21.98 -11.91 -19.43
C GLU A 234 22.69 -11.03 -20.48
N PRO A 235 23.59 -11.59 -21.30
CA PRO A 235 24.35 -10.80 -22.29
C PRO A 235 23.49 -10.15 -23.39
N GLY A 236 22.27 -10.68 -23.59
CA GLY A 236 21.31 -10.19 -24.58
C GLY A 236 20.41 -9.06 -24.09
N ASN A 237 20.43 -8.75 -22.79
CA ASN A 237 19.57 -7.73 -22.21
C ASN A 237 20.10 -6.32 -22.55
N GLN A 238 19.35 -5.59 -23.37
CA GLN A 238 19.75 -4.25 -23.85
C GLN A 238 19.82 -3.23 -22.72
N GLU A 239 18.96 -3.35 -21.71
CA GLU A 239 18.96 -2.43 -20.57
C GLU A 239 20.29 -2.48 -19.82
N ILE A 240 20.79 -3.70 -19.55
CA ILE A 240 22.09 -3.89 -18.89
C ILE A 240 23.21 -3.33 -19.75
N ALA A 241 23.17 -3.59 -21.06
CA ALA A 241 24.17 -3.08 -21.99
C ALA A 241 24.19 -1.54 -22.04
N ASP A 242 23.02 -0.89 -22.06
CA ASP A 242 22.89 0.57 -22.04
C ASP A 242 23.39 1.17 -20.72
N ARG A 243 23.06 0.54 -19.60
CA ARG A 243 23.59 0.93 -18.29
C ARG A 243 25.11 0.84 -18.26
N ILE A 244 25.73 -0.19 -18.81
CA ILE A 244 27.21 -0.30 -18.91
C ILE A 244 27.79 0.80 -19.81
N ARG A 245 27.15 1.10 -20.96
CA ARG A 245 27.59 2.19 -21.87
C ARG A 245 27.56 3.55 -21.19
N ALA A 246 26.61 3.79 -20.29
CA ALA A 246 26.55 5.02 -19.51
C ALA A 246 27.80 5.25 -18.64
N TYR A 247 28.53 4.18 -18.30
CA TYR A 247 29.82 4.24 -17.59
C TYR A 247 31.02 4.37 -18.55
N GLY A 248 30.79 4.49 -19.86
CA GLY A 248 31.83 4.61 -20.88
C GLY A 248 32.46 3.29 -21.34
N GLU A 249 31.91 2.16 -20.88
CA GLU A 249 32.37 0.81 -21.28
C GLU A 249 31.60 0.31 -22.51
N ILE A 250 32.25 -0.48 -23.37
CA ILE A 250 31.61 -1.05 -24.57
C ILE A 250 31.24 -2.51 -24.31
N PRO A 251 29.95 -2.85 -24.13
CA PRO A 251 29.51 -4.21 -23.83
C PRO A 251 30.08 -5.25 -24.79
N GLY A 252 30.60 -6.35 -24.23
CA GLY A 252 31.22 -7.42 -25.00
C GLY A 252 31.73 -8.56 -24.12
N PRO A 253 32.24 -9.65 -24.73
CA PRO A 253 32.60 -10.88 -24.01
C PRO A 253 33.67 -10.69 -22.93
N THR A 254 34.58 -9.72 -23.13
CA THR A 254 35.66 -9.43 -22.18
C THR A 254 35.22 -8.64 -20.95
N LEU A 255 34.01 -8.07 -20.96
CA LEU A 255 33.44 -7.35 -19.82
C LEU A 255 32.77 -8.26 -18.81
N VAL A 256 32.38 -9.47 -19.20
CA VAL A 256 31.67 -10.42 -18.34
C VAL A 256 32.48 -10.70 -17.07
N LEU A 257 31.83 -10.56 -15.92
CA LEU A 257 32.36 -11.00 -14.64
C LEU A 257 31.54 -12.18 -14.14
N PRO A 258 32.17 -13.16 -13.46
CA PRO A 258 31.43 -14.27 -12.89
C PRO A 258 30.50 -13.77 -11.77
N PRO A 259 29.34 -14.43 -11.60
CA PRO A 259 28.45 -14.21 -10.48
C PRO A 259 29.14 -14.47 -9.13
N GLY A 260 28.69 -13.77 -8.09
CA GLY A 260 29.21 -13.85 -6.72
C GLY A 260 29.21 -12.50 -5.97
N PRO A 261 29.46 -12.53 -4.65
CA PRO A 261 29.45 -11.34 -3.78
C PRO A 261 30.50 -10.26 -4.16
#